data_AF-A0A231QZQ3-F1
#
_entry.id   AF-A0A231QZQ3-F1
#
_cell.length_a   1.000
_cell.length_b   1.000
_cell.length_c   1.000
_cell.angle_alpha   90.00
_cell.angle_beta   90.00
_cell.angle_gamma   90.00
#
_symmetry.space_group_name_H-M   'P 1'
#
loop_
_entity.id
_entity.type
_entity.pdbx_description
1 polymer ?
#
loop_
_entity_poly.entity_id
_entity_poly.type
_entity_poly.pdbx_seq_one_letter_code
_entity_poly.pdbx_strand_id
1 'polypeptide(L)'
;MKKHIIYYILSYTINIWLKTYLLIICIVRPKLLTLKRKERSVTTLGYTTLQRVGNAVRHTRLSQDLTQEELAELIGTSYTYISSLERGQRNVTIQTLDRIAEACRTDLFRMLQLDGPEDETIIEMLALLMSRDPLDRKKVLNIAREMFRSQ
;
A
#
# COMPACT_ATOMS: atom_id res chain seq x y z
N MET A 1 48.88 34.26 26.52
CA MET A 1 47.67 34.23 27.37
C MET A 1 46.40 34.76 26.70
N LYS A 2 46.42 35.90 25.98
CA LYS A 2 45.19 36.53 25.43
C LYS A 2 44.38 35.67 24.44
N LYS A 3 45.03 34.84 23.60
CA LYS A 3 44.34 33.95 22.64
C LYS A 3 43.47 32.87 23.32
N HIS A 4 43.92 32.35 24.47
CA HIS A 4 43.22 31.28 25.20
C HIS A 4 41.91 31.77 25.82
N ILE A 5 41.88 33.03 26.26
CA ILE A 5 40.69 33.69 26.83
C ILE A 5 39.64 33.93 25.73
N ILE A 6 40.07 34.30 24.53
CA ILE A 6 39.16 34.54 23.39
C ILE A 6 38.44 33.25 22.99
N TYR A 7 39.15 32.11 22.90
CA TYR A 7 38.51 30.82 22.60
C TYR A 7 37.50 30.41 23.66
N TYR A 8 37.82 30.64 24.94
CA TYR A 8 36.91 30.33 26.04
C TYR A 8 35.63 31.16 25.98
N ILE A 9 35.75 32.48 25.74
CA ILE A 9 34.60 33.38 25.59
C ILE A 9 33.77 33.01 24.35
N LEU A 10 34.42 32.71 23.22
CA LEU A 10 33.75 32.35 21.97
C LEU A 10 33.00 31.01 22.10
N SER A 11 33.60 30.02 22.77
CA SER A 11 32.95 28.73 23.04
C SER A 11 31.75 28.90 23.99
N TYR A 12 31.90 29.73 25.03
CA TYR A 12 30.85 29.97 26.01
C TYR A 12 29.65 30.70 25.40
N THR A 13 29.88 31.71 24.56
CA THR A 13 28.80 32.44 23.87
C THR A 13 28.09 31.56 22.84
N ILE A 14 28.82 30.73 22.08
CA ILE A 14 28.24 29.75 21.14
C ILE A 14 27.36 28.74 21.90
N ASN A 15 27.79 28.25 23.06
CA ASN A 15 27.01 27.30 23.86
C ASN A 15 25.71 27.92 24.40
N ILE A 16 25.76 29.18 24.84
CA ILE A 16 24.57 29.93 25.27
C ILE A 16 23.59 30.10 24.11
N TRP A 17 24.07 30.51 22.93
CA TRP A 17 23.23 30.67 21.73
C TRP A 17 22.63 29.32 21.25
N LEU A 18 23.38 28.23 21.33
CA LEU A 18 22.87 26.88 21.02
C LEU A 18 21.80 26.44 22.02
N LYS A 19 22.01 26.68 23.32
CA LYS A 19 21.03 26.32 24.36
C LYS A 19 19.75 27.15 24.26
N THR A 20 19.84 28.45 24.00
CA THR A 20 18.66 29.30 23.81
C THR A 20 17.92 28.94 22.52
N TYR A 21 18.63 28.65 21.43
CA TYR A 21 18.03 28.17 20.18
C TYR A 21 17.31 26.83 20.35
N LEU A 22 17.90 25.87 21.07
CA LEU A 22 17.27 24.60 21.42
C LEU A 22 16.03 24.80 22.31
N LEU A 23 16.11 25.70 23.30
CA LEU A 23 14.97 26.02 24.17
C LEU A 23 13.80 26.64 23.37
N ILE A 24 14.09 27.53 22.42
CA ILE A 24 13.09 28.14 21.52
C ILE A 24 12.47 27.06 20.61
N ILE A 25 13.26 26.13 20.07
CA ILE A 25 12.73 24.99 19.31
C ILE A 25 11.77 24.16 20.18
N CYS A 26 12.11 23.91 21.46
CA CYS A 26 11.26 23.16 22.39
C CYS A 26 9.96 23.91 22.76
N ILE A 27 10.00 25.24 22.90
CA ILE A 27 8.84 26.07 23.29
C ILE A 27 7.92 26.36 22.09
N VAL A 28 8.46 26.52 20.88
CA VAL A 28 7.69 26.87 19.66
C VAL A 28 7.15 25.62 18.94
N ARG A 29 7.65 24.41 19.23
CA ARG A 29 7.17 23.14 18.63
C ARG A 29 6.52 22.13 19.60
N PRO A 30 5.66 22.50 20.55
CA PRO A 30 4.96 21.51 21.38
C PRO A 30 3.98 20.65 20.56
N LYS A 31 3.58 21.11 19.36
CA LYS A 31 2.64 20.44 18.47
C LYS A 31 3.26 19.43 17.50
N LEU A 32 4.59 19.27 17.49
CA LEU A 32 5.27 18.28 16.62
C LEU A 32 5.51 16.93 17.30
N LEU A 33 5.42 16.86 18.64
CA LEU A 33 5.52 15.60 19.39
C LEU A 33 4.16 14.92 19.65
N THR A 34 3.05 15.56 19.25
CA THR A 34 1.69 14.98 19.32
C THR A 34 1.02 14.84 17.97
N LEU A 35 1.79 14.91 16.88
CA LEU A 35 1.38 14.25 15.65
C LEU A 35 1.58 12.76 15.88
N LYS A 36 0.56 12.11 16.50
CA LYS A 36 0.19 10.76 16.09
C LYS A 36 0.16 10.82 14.57
N ARG A 37 1.26 10.40 13.95
CA ARG A 37 1.32 10.12 12.52
C ARG A 37 0.25 9.05 12.37
N LYS A 38 -0.98 9.49 12.07
CA LYS A 38 -2.03 8.62 11.58
C LYS A 38 -1.33 7.89 10.46
N GLU A 39 -0.98 6.64 10.72
CA GLU A 39 -0.48 5.75 9.69
C GLU A 39 -1.53 5.86 8.61
N ARG A 40 -1.20 6.63 7.56
CA ARG A 40 -1.90 6.52 6.31
C ARG A 40 -1.42 5.18 5.80
N SER A 41 -2.01 4.10 6.32
CA SER A 41 -2.09 2.88 5.56
C SER A 41 -2.68 3.31 4.23
N VAL A 42 -1.87 3.23 3.20
CA VAL A 42 -2.30 3.45 1.83
C VAL A 42 -3.21 2.26 1.53
N THR A 43 -4.47 2.32 1.95
CA THR A 43 -5.50 1.37 1.56
C THR A 43 -6.23 2.00 0.40
N THR A 44 -6.01 1.45 -0.79
CA THR A 44 -6.70 1.78 -2.03
C THR A 44 -8.22 1.68 -1.81
N LEU A 45 -8.89 2.82 -1.70
CA LEU A 45 -10.32 2.98 -1.33
C LEU A 45 -10.70 2.40 0.06
N GLY A 46 -11.77 2.89 0.67
CA GLY A 46 -12.18 2.59 2.06
C GLY A 46 -12.66 1.16 2.36
N TYR A 47 -12.06 0.14 1.74
CA TYR A 47 -12.41 -1.26 1.89
C TYR A 47 -11.62 -1.94 3.01
N THR A 48 -12.28 -2.83 3.76
CA THR A 48 -11.61 -3.73 4.71
C THR A 48 -10.82 -4.82 3.97
N THR A 49 -9.88 -5.46 4.66
CA THR A 49 -9.14 -6.61 4.11
C THR A 49 -10.07 -7.71 3.61
N LEU A 50 -11.13 -8.01 4.37
CA LEU A 50 -12.13 -9.02 3.97
C LEU A 50 -12.88 -8.63 2.70
N GLN A 51 -13.19 -7.35 2.52
CA GLN A 51 -13.82 -6.87 1.28
C GLN A 51 -12.89 -6.96 0.08
N ARG A 52 -11.59 -6.69 0.26
CA ARG A 52 -10.59 -6.86 -0.80
C ARG A 52 -10.48 -8.33 -1.23
N VAL A 53 -10.41 -9.24 -0.26
CA VAL A 53 -10.40 -10.69 -0.53
C VAL A 53 -11.70 -11.14 -1.19
N GLY A 54 -12.86 -10.68 -0.70
CA GLY A 54 -14.16 -10.99 -1.29
C GLY A 54 -14.30 -10.52 -2.74
N ASN A 55 -13.79 -9.32 -3.05
CA ASN A 55 -13.73 -8.81 -4.42
C ASN A 55 -12.82 -9.63 -5.31
N ALA A 56 -11.63 -10.03 -4.82
CA ALA A 56 -10.73 -10.90 -5.56
C ALA A 56 -11.41 -12.22 -5.95
N VAL A 57 -12.05 -12.88 -4.98
CA VAL A 57 -12.82 -14.11 -5.22
C VAL A 57 -13.94 -13.88 -6.25
N ARG A 58 -14.71 -12.80 -6.11
CA ARG A 58 -15.78 -12.44 -7.05
C ARG A 58 -15.25 -12.25 -8.47
N HIS A 59 -14.16 -11.50 -8.63
CA HIS A 59 -13.57 -11.24 -9.94
C HIS A 59 -13.10 -12.51 -10.62
N THR A 60 -12.39 -13.37 -9.88
CA THR A 60 -11.91 -14.64 -10.40
C THR A 60 -13.06 -15.57 -10.75
N ARG A 61 -14.08 -15.69 -9.90
CA ARG A 61 -15.29 -16.48 -10.20
C ARG A 61 -15.95 -16.04 -11.50
N LEU A 62 -16.15 -14.73 -11.67
CA LEU A 62 -16.76 -14.17 -12.88
C LEU A 62 -15.90 -14.37 -14.12
N SER A 63 -14.57 -14.42 -14.00
CA SER A 63 -13.67 -14.72 -15.12
C SER A 63 -13.77 -16.17 -15.60
N GLN A 64 -14.36 -17.04 -14.81
CA GLN A 64 -14.63 -18.45 -15.13
C GLN A 64 -16.11 -18.69 -15.48
N ASP A 65 -16.90 -17.62 -15.65
CA ASP A 65 -18.34 -17.67 -15.95
C ASP A 65 -19.19 -18.45 -14.93
N LEU A 66 -18.71 -18.58 -13.69
CA LEU A 66 -19.41 -19.30 -12.63
C LEU A 66 -20.40 -18.40 -11.87
N THR A 67 -21.56 -18.94 -11.54
CA THR A 67 -22.49 -18.37 -10.54
C THR A 67 -22.00 -18.62 -9.11
N GLN A 68 -22.59 -17.92 -8.14
CA GLN A 68 -22.23 -18.14 -6.72
C GLN A 68 -22.65 -19.54 -6.25
N GLU A 69 -23.78 -20.03 -6.76
CA GLU A 69 -24.32 -21.36 -6.53
C GLU A 69 -23.41 -22.45 -7.10
N GLU A 70 -22.95 -22.31 -8.34
CA GLU A 70 -22.00 -23.25 -8.95
C GLU A 70 -20.67 -23.28 -8.21
N LEU A 71 -20.12 -22.11 -7.84
CA LEU A 71 -18.90 -22.08 -7.02
C LEU A 71 -19.12 -22.76 -5.66
N ALA A 72 -20.28 -22.54 -5.04
CA ALA A 72 -20.61 -23.17 -3.77
C ALA A 72 -20.66 -24.69 -3.89
N GLU A 73 -21.26 -25.20 -4.95
CA GLU A 73 -21.32 -26.64 -5.26
C GLU A 73 -19.92 -27.22 -5.50
N LEU A 74 -19.10 -26.57 -6.32
CA LEU A 74 -17.73 -27.01 -6.64
C LEU A 74 -16.85 -27.18 -5.40
N ILE A 75 -16.97 -26.30 -4.40
CA ILE A 75 -16.16 -26.37 -3.17
C ILE A 75 -16.88 -27.03 -1.99
N GLY A 76 -18.09 -27.55 -2.20
CA GLY A 76 -18.90 -28.22 -1.18
C GLY A 76 -19.33 -27.31 -0.03
N THR A 77 -19.81 -26.09 -0.32
CA THR A 77 -20.31 -25.13 0.66
C THR A 77 -21.70 -24.61 0.29
N SER A 78 -22.24 -23.67 1.08
CA SER A 78 -23.53 -23.03 0.80
C SER A 78 -23.39 -21.75 -0.02
N TYR A 79 -24.37 -21.49 -0.89
CA TYR A 79 -24.53 -20.21 -1.58
C TYR A 79 -24.40 -19.01 -0.61
N THR A 80 -25.06 -19.07 0.55
CA THR A 80 -25.01 -18.01 1.57
C THR A 80 -23.58 -17.78 2.07
N TYR A 81 -22.77 -18.82 2.20
CA TYR A 81 -21.37 -18.70 2.57
C TYR A 81 -20.58 -17.92 1.52
N ILE A 82 -20.68 -18.29 0.23
CA ILE A 82 -20.03 -17.59 -0.90
C ILE A 82 -20.50 -16.13 -0.95
N SER A 83 -21.80 -15.91 -0.86
CA SER A 83 -22.41 -14.58 -0.93
C SER A 83 -21.90 -13.65 0.19
N SER A 84 -21.82 -14.16 1.43
CA SER A 84 -21.25 -13.42 2.57
C SER A 84 -19.74 -13.21 2.46
N LEU A 85 -19.01 -14.19 1.92
CA LEU A 85 -17.58 -14.09 1.67
C LEU A 85 -17.27 -12.98 0.66
N GLU A 86 -17.97 -12.94 -0.49
CA GLU A 86 -17.72 -11.93 -1.53
C GLU A 86 -18.00 -10.51 -1.04
N ARG A 87 -18.94 -10.34 -0.09
CA ARG A 87 -19.21 -9.05 0.56
C ARG A 87 -18.23 -8.69 1.69
N GLY A 88 -17.29 -9.57 2.01
CA GLY A 88 -16.35 -9.40 3.13
C GLY A 88 -17.00 -9.47 4.52
N GLN A 89 -18.12 -10.18 4.65
CA GLN A 89 -18.88 -10.31 5.90
C GLN A 89 -18.45 -11.51 6.76
N ARG A 90 -17.64 -12.41 6.22
CA ARG A 90 -17.12 -13.58 6.93
C ARG A 90 -15.60 -13.65 6.84
N ASN A 91 -14.99 -14.10 7.93
CA ASN A 91 -13.58 -14.50 7.91
C ASN A 91 -13.47 -15.86 7.21
N VAL A 92 -12.56 -15.97 6.26
CA VAL A 92 -12.33 -17.16 5.44
C VAL A 92 -10.96 -17.73 5.76
N THR A 93 -10.84 -19.05 5.83
CA THR A 93 -9.54 -19.69 6.03
C THR A 93 -8.74 -19.67 4.73
N ILE A 94 -7.41 -19.64 4.85
CA ILE A 94 -6.52 -19.73 3.67
C ILE A 94 -6.82 -21.01 2.87
N GLN A 95 -7.05 -22.15 3.54
CA GLN A 95 -7.42 -23.41 2.90
C GLN A 95 -8.74 -23.33 2.10
N THR A 96 -9.69 -22.49 2.52
CA THR A 96 -10.92 -22.30 1.75
C THR A 96 -10.68 -21.39 0.55
N LEU A 97 -9.84 -20.37 0.69
CA LEU A 97 -9.42 -19.55 -0.45
C LEU A 97 -8.66 -20.36 -1.49
N ASP A 98 -7.82 -21.30 -1.04
CA ASP A 98 -7.07 -22.21 -1.90
C ASP A 98 -8.01 -23.10 -2.72
N ARG A 99 -8.98 -23.76 -2.07
CA ARG A 99 -10.03 -24.53 -2.76
C ARG A 99 -10.87 -23.70 -3.73
N ILE A 100 -11.13 -22.43 -3.40
CA ILE A 100 -11.83 -21.49 -4.30
C ILE A 100 -10.95 -21.19 -5.52
N ALA A 101 -9.65 -20.95 -5.34
CA ALA A 101 -8.71 -20.70 -6.42
C ALA A 101 -8.63 -21.91 -7.36
N GLU A 102 -8.51 -23.13 -6.80
CA GLU A 102 -8.53 -24.39 -7.54
C GLU A 102 -9.83 -24.57 -8.34
N ALA A 103 -10.99 -24.36 -7.71
CA ALA A 103 -12.29 -24.46 -8.38
C ALA A 103 -12.42 -23.43 -9.53
N CYS A 104 -11.78 -22.27 -9.38
CA CYS A 104 -11.68 -21.23 -10.40
C CYS A 104 -10.48 -21.40 -11.34
N ARG A 105 -9.77 -22.54 -11.31
CA ARG A 105 -8.64 -22.86 -12.20
C ARG A 105 -7.53 -21.81 -12.21
N THR A 106 -7.24 -21.23 -11.04
CA THR A 106 -6.16 -20.26 -10.84
C THR A 106 -5.32 -20.61 -9.61
N ASP A 107 -4.16 -19.98 -9.49
CA ASP A 107 -3.38 -19.95 -8.26
C ASP A 107 -3.95 -18.94 -7.24
N LEU A 108 -3.76 -19.21 -5.94
CA LEU A 108 -4.23 -18.38 -4.83
C LEU A 108 -3.54 -17.01 -4.79
N PHE A 109 -2.23 -16.94 -4.96
CA PHE A 109 -1.49 -15.67 -4.96
C PHE A 109 -1.87 -14.84 -6.18
N ARG A 110 -2.07 -15.49 -7.33
CA ARG A 110 -2.63 -14.85 -8.53
C ARG A 110 -4.03 -14.31 -8.29
N MET A 111 -4.93 -15.09 -7.70
CA MET A 111 -6.28 -14.66 -7.35
C MET A 111 -6.24 -13.41 -6.46
N LEU A 112 -5.36 -13.41 -5.47
CA LEU A 112 -5.20 -12.29 -4.52
C LEU A 112 -4.34 -11.13 -5.06
N GLN A 113 -3.83 -11.23 -6.29
CA GLN A 113 -2.92 -10.25 -6.92
C GLN A 113 -1.70 -9.97 -6.04
N LEU A 114 -1.17 -11.01 -5.42
CA LEU A 114 0.04 -10.96 -4.60
C LEU A 114 1.31 -11.23 -5.42
N ASP A 115 1.15 -11.77 -6.63
CA ASP A 115 2.21 -11.90 -7.60
C ASP A 115 2.59 -10.49 -8.08
N GLY A 116 3.82 -10.07 -7.79
CA GLY A 116 4.38 -8.90 -8.46
C GLY A 116 4.53 -9.17 -9.96
N PRO A 117 4.74 -8.14 -10.78
CA PRO A 117 5.17 -8.38 -12.15
C PRO A 117 6.46 -9.22 -12.13
N GLU A 118 6.46 -10.32 -12.87
CA GLU A 118 7.66 -11.16 -13.05
C GLU A 118 8.61 -10.59 -14.10
N ASP A 119 8.08 -9.77 -15.02
CA ASP A 119 8.83 -9.15 -16.11
C ASP A 119 9.80 -8.09 -15.57
N GLU A 120 11.10 -8.32 -15.79
CA GLU A 120 12.20 -7.45 -15.37
C GLU A 120 12.03 -6.01 -15.86
N THR A 121 11.57 -5.83 -17.11
CA THR A 121 11.32 -4.50 -17.68
C THR A 121 10.21 -3.78 -16.93
N ILE A 122 9.14 -4.50 -16.58
CA ILE A 122 8.04 -3.92 -15.79
C ILE A 122 8.50 -3.59 -14.37
N ILE A 123 9.30 -4.46 -13.74
CA ILE A 123 9.86 -4.21 -12.41
C ILE A 123 10.74 -2.94 -12.42
N GLU A 124 11.67 -2.84 -13.38
CA GLU A 124 12.54 -1.66 -13.54
C GLU A 124 11.74 -0.39 -13.79
N MET A 125 10.73 -0.46 -14.67
CA MET A 125 9.82 0.65 -14.93
C MET A 125 9.07 1.09 -13.67
N LEU A 126 8.55 0.15 -12.88
CA LEU A 126 7.88 0.46 -11.62
C LEU A 126 8.84 1.08 -10.61
N ALA A 127 10.04 0.53 -10.44
CA ALA A 127 11.06 1.07 -9.56
C ALA A 127 11.43 2.52 -9.95
N LEU A 128 11.62 2.76 -11.25
CA LEU A 128 11.86 4.10 -11.81
C LEU A 128 10.72 5.05 -11.47
N LEU A 129 9.47 4.63 -11.63
CA LEU A 129 8.28 5.48 -11.40
C LEU A 129 8.00 5.73 -9.92
N MET A 130 8.27 4.76 -9.04
CA MET A 130 8.05 4.90 -7.60
C MET A 130 8.91 6.02 -6.98
N SER A 131 10.07 6.32 -7.57
CA SER A 131 10.95 7.39 -7.11
C SER A 131 10.61 8.77 -7.69
N ARG A 132 9.55 8.91 -8.50
CA ARG A 132 9.19 10.17 -9.18
C ARG A 132 7.99 10.86 -8.54
N ASP A 133 7.93 12.17 -8.73
CA ASP A 133 6.78 12.95 -8.28
C ASP A 133 5.51 12.55 -9.05
N PRO A 134 4.31 12.81 -8.49
CA PRO A 134 3.04 12.42 -9.11
C PRO A 134 2.78 13.05 -10.48
N LEU A 135 3.31 14.25 -10.76
CA LEU A 135 3.11 14.93 -12.03
C LEU A 135 3.90 14.22 -13.14
N ASP A 136 5.14 13.86 -12.88
CA ASP A 136 5.97 13.11 -13.84
C ASP A 136 5.41 11.72 -14.12
N ARG A 137 4.92 11.01 -13.09
CA ARG A 137 4.19 9.75 -13.29
C ARG A 137 2.97 9.91 -14.20
N LYS A 138 2.21 11.01 -14.04
CA LYS A 138 1.05 11.31 -14.87
C LYS A 138 1.44 11.63 -16.33
N LYS A 139 2.56 12.33 -16.54
CA LYS A 139 3.09 12.58 -17.89
C LYS A 139 3.46 11.26 -18.57
N VAL A 140 4.20 10.38 -17.89
CA VAL A 140 4.58 9.07 -18.44
C VAL A 140 3.34 8.26 -18.81
N LEU A 141 2.31 8.23 -17.95
CA LEU A 141 1.06 7.54 -18.25
C LEU A 141 0.37 8.09 -19.51
N ASN A 142 0.38 9.40 -19.71
CA ASN A 142 -0.21 10.01 -20.90
C ASN A 142 0.58 9.65 -22.16
N ILE A 143 1.91 9.70 -22.12
CA ILE A 143 2.76 9.30 -23.25
C ILE A 143 2.50 7.83 -23.60
N ALA A 144 2.50 6.94 -22.61
CA ALA A 144 2.22 5.52 -22.82
C ALA A 144 0.85 5.32 -23.48
N ARG A 145 -0.19 6.02 -23.02
CA ARG A 145 -1.53 5.94 -23.63
C ARG A 145 -1.54 6.36 -25.10
N GLU A 146 -0.81 7.40 -25.48
CA GLU A 146 -0.74 7.83 -26.88
C GLU A 146 0.02 6.81 -27.76
N MET A 147 1.07 6.17 -27.23
CA MET A 147 1.79 5.09 -27.93
C MET A 147 0.90 3.88 -28.24
N PHE A 148 -0.03 3.54 -27.35
CA PHE A 148 -0.96 2.41 -27.57
C PHE A 148 -2.22 2.78 -28.36
N ARG A 149 -2.53 4.07 -28.53
CA ARG A 149 -3.63 4.54 -29.40
C ARG A 149 -3.28 4.53 -30.89
N SER A 150 -1.99 4.45 -31.21
CA SER A 150 -1.46 4.58 -32.57
C SER A 150 -1.14 3.24 -33.24
N GLN A 151 -1.57 2.13 -32.63
CA GLN A 151 -1.56 0.76 -33.17
C GLN A 151 -3.00 0.27 -33.30
#